data_AF-A0A455AXX4-F1
#
_entry.id   AF-A0A455AXX4-F1
#
_cell.length_a   1.000
_cell.length_b   1.000
_cell.length_c   1.000
_cell.angle_alpha   90.00
_cell.angle_beta   90.00
_cell.angle_gamma   90.00
#
_symmetry.space_group_name_H-M   'P 1'
#
loop_
_entity.id
_entity.type
_entity.pdbx_description
1 polymer ?
#
loop_
_entity_poly.entity_id
_entity_poly.type
_entity_poly.pdbx_seq_one_letter_code
_entity_poly.pdbx_strand_id
1 'polypeptide(L)'
;MCARSSFRERSHPWGPGLAPCALSGPASGARGQLSPGSGGDRGCNSMTLEAIRYSRGSLQILDQLLLPQQSHYEAVGSVRQAWEAIRAMKVRGAPAIALVGCLSLAVELQAGAGGPGLAALVAFVRDALSFLVTARPTAVNMARAARDLADLAAQEAEREGATEEAVRERYSPCSLTPTRVPSASGPLHTPFLQTRVIRWTEDMLAKDLRDNRSIGDLGAHHLLERAAPQGGKVIVLTHCNTGALATAGYGTALGVIRSLHSLGRLECAFCTETRPYNQGARLTAFEFVYEQIPATLIADSMAAAAMAHYGVSAVVVGADRVVANGDTANKVGTYQLAIAAKHHGIPFYVAAPSSSCDLHLKTGQEIIIEERPGQELTHVNGVRIAAPGIGVWNPAFDVTPHDLITGGIITELGVFAPAELRAALGATVTLDGPQK
;
A
#
# COMPACT_ATOMS: atom_id res chain seq x y z
N MET A 1 -37.19 24.74 -63.14
CA MET A 1 -37.73 23.47 -62.62
C MET A 1 -36.94 23.08 -61.38
N CYS A 2 -37.68 22.85 -60.31
CA CYS A 2 -37.22 22.59 -58.95
C CYS A 2 -36.75 21.14 -58.80
N ALA A 3 -35.69 20.88 -58.05
CA ALA A 3 -35.56 19.71 -57.17
C ALA A 3 -34.30 19.82 -56.31
N ARG A 4 -34.49 20.36 -55.10
CA ARG A 4 -33.61 20.11 -53.95
C ARG A 4 -33.86 18.65 -53.51
N SER A 5 -32.83 17.81 -53.48
CA SER A 5 -32.92 16.49 -52.84
C SER A 5 -32.39 16.60 -51.42
N SER A 6 -33.30 16.35 -50.48
CA SER A 6 -33.08 16.23 -49.06
C SER A 6 -32.26 14.99 -48.75
N PHE A 7 -31.12 15.18 -48.07
CA PHE A 7 -30.45 14.10 -47.37
C PHE A 7 -31.30 13.72 -46.15
N ARG A 8 -32.03 12.60 -46.25
CA ARG A 8 -32.68 11.96 -45.13
C ARG A 8 -31.62 11.31 -44.24
N GLU A 9 -31.63 11.67 -42.97
CA GLU A 9 -30.97 10.93 -41.89
C GLU A 9 -31.44 9.47 -41.93
N ARG A 10 -30.48 8.55 -42.01
CA ARG A 10 -30.74 7.12 -41.78
C ARG A 10 -30.65 6.90 -40.27
N SER A 11 -31.75 6.43 -39.70
CA SER A 11 -31.84 5.92 -38.34
C SER A 11 -30.87 4.75 -38.14
N HIS A 12 -29.91 4.94 -37.22
CA HIS A 12 -29.13 3.84 -36.64
C HIS A 12 -30.03 2.98 -35.72
N PRO A 13 -29.85 1.65 -35.65
CA PRO A 13 -30.78 0.75 -34.95
C PRO A 13 -30.52 0.63 -33.43
N TRP A 14 -29.69 1.50 -32.84
CA TRP A 14 -29.37 1.45 -31.41
C TRP A 14 -30.02 2.65 -30.72
N GLY A 15 -31.21 2.43 -30.15
CA GLY A 15 -31.88 3.41 -29.29
C GLY A 15 -31.16 3.56 -27.93
N PRO A 16 -31.37 4.68 -27.22
CA PRO A 16 -30.81 4.88 -25.88
C PRO A 16 -31.72 4.21 -24.86
N GLY A 17 -31.25 3.16 -24.20
CA GLY A 17 -32.08 2.43 -23.24
C GLY A 17 -31.44 1.18 -22.67
N LEU A 18 -30.29 1.33 -22.01
CA LEU A 18 -29.82 0.34 -21.05
C LEU A 18 -29.50 1.07 -19.74
N ALA A 19 -30.43 0.97 -18.79
CA ALA A 19 -30.21 1.32 -17.40
C ALA A 19 -29.24 0.31 -16.76
N PRO A 20 -28.34 0.71 -15.85
CA PRO A 20 -27.47 -0.24 -15.16
C PRO A 20 -28.25 -1.03 -14.09
N CYS A 21 -28.09 -2.35 -14.13
CA CYS A 21 -28.28 -3.35 -13.06
C CYS A 21 -29.29 -3.05 -11.93
N ALA A 22 -30.54 -3.44 -12.16
CA ALA A 22 -31.39 -3.97 -11.08
C ALA A 22 -31.55 -5.47 -11.30
N LEU A 23 -30.73 -6.29 -10.65
CA LEU A 23 -30.94 -7.73 -10.59
C LEU A 23 -31.90 -8.04 -9.44
N SER A 24 -33.11 -8.41 -9.82
CA SER A 24 -34.20 -8.89 -8.99
C SER A 24 -33.90 -10.29 -8.42
N GLY A 25 -33.96 -10.44 -7.10
CA GLY A 25 -34.11 -11.74 -6.44
C GLY A 25 -35.58 -12.15 -6.36
N PRO A 26 -35.91 -13.46 -6.31
CA PRO A 26 -37.30 -13.90 -6.28
C PRO A 26 -37.90 -13.73 -4.88
N ALA A 27 -39.12 -13.18 -4.84
CA ALA A 27 -39.94 -13.11 -3.67
C ALA A 27 -40.68 -14.44 -3.43
N SER A 28 -40.52 -15.03 -2.25
CA SER A 28 -41.49 -15.94 -1.66
C SER A 28 -41.50 -15.73 -0.14
N GLY A 29 -42.68 -15.42 0.38
CA GLY A 29 -42.84 -14.78 1.68
C GLY A 29 -42.88 -15.69 2.90
N ALA A 30 -42.74 -15.04 4.05
CA ALA A 30 -43.42 -15.39 5.30
C ALA A 30 -43.49 -14.11 6.13
N ARG A 31 -44.70 -13.72 6.54
CA ARG A 31 -44.97 -12.58 7.41
C ARG A 31 -44.47 -12.90 8.82
N GLY A 32 -43.66 -12.00 9.39
CA GLY A 32 -43.35 -11.94 10.82
C GLY A 32 -43.30 -10.49 11.26
N GLN A 33 -44.26 -10.08 12.09
CA GLN A 33 -44.30 -8.75 12.72
C GLN A 33 -43.11 -8.58 13.67
N LEU A 34 -42.33 -7.50 13.51
CA LEU A 34 -41.43 -7.00 14.53
C LEU A 34 -41.55 -5.47 14.62
N SER A 35 -41.87 -4.99 15.83
CA SER A 35 -42.08 -3.60 16.24
C SER A 35 -40.81 -2.75 16.14
N PRO A 36 -40.91 -1.40 16.11
CA PRO A 36 -39.74 -0.53 15.94
C PRO A 36 -38.97 -0.41 17.26
N GLY A 37 -37.80 -1.05 17.32
CA GLY A 37 -36.81 -0.85 18.38
C GLY A 37 -35.94 0.38 18.08
N SER A 38 -35.83 1.24 19.09
CA SER A 38 -35.03 2.45 19.19
C SER A 38 -33.65 2.39 18.54
N GLY A 39 -33.30 3.47 17.83
CA GLY A 39 -31.99 3.70 17.22
C GLY A 39 -30.85 3.60 18.22
N GLY A 40 -29.97 2.63 17.96
CA GLY A 40 -28.63 2.56 18.48
C GLY A 40 -27.67 2.61 17.30
N ASP A 41 -26.85 3.65 17.28
CA ASP A 41 -25.71 3.85 16.39
C ASP A 41 -24.81 2.61 16.38
N ARG A 42 -24.96 1.77 15.36
CA ARG A 42 -24.05 0.65 15.09
C ARG A 42 -22.97 1.18 14.15
N GLY A 43 -21.92 1.74 14.74
CA GLY A 43 -20.66 1.97 14.05
C GLY A 43 -20.26 0.70 13.30
N CYS A 44 -20.17 0.80 11.98
CA CYS A 44 -19.71 -0.27 11.11
C CYS A 44 -18.22 -0.50 11.41
N ASN A 45 -17.92 -1.33 12.40
CA ASN A 45 -16.60 -1.90 12.60
C ASN A 45 -16.40 -2.97 11.50
N SER A 46 -16.28 -2.53 10.26
CA SER A 46 -15.82 -3.38 9.17
C SER A 46 -14.38 -3.77 9.48
N MET A 47 -14.18 -5.04 9.86
CA MET A 47 -12.85 -5.58 10.13
C MET A 47 -12.05 -5.58 8.84
N THR A 48 -11.16 -4.61 8.66
CA THR A 48 -10.24 -4.59 7.52
C THR A 48 -9.36 -5.83 7.53
N LEU A 49 -9.05 -6.37 6.35
CA LEU A 49 -8.16 -7.52 6.22
C LEU A 49 -6.77 -7.20 6.79
N GLU A 50 -6.18 -8.14 7.53
CA GLU A 50 -4.83 -7.99 8.09
C GLU A 50 -3.88 -8.99 7.43
N ALA A 51 -2.93 -8.52 6.64
CA ALA A 51 -1.88 -9.39 6.10
C ALA A 51 -0.78 -9.70 7.12
N ILE A 52 -0.59 -8.81 8.09
CA ILE A 52 0.39 -8.90 9.17
C ILE A 52 -0.37 -8.85 10.49
N ARG A 53 -0.25 -9.89 11.30
CA ARG A 53 -0.74 -9.91 12.68
C ARG A 53 0.43 -9.94 13.62
N TYR A 54 0.59 -8.87 14.38
CA TYR A 54 1.68 -8.75 15.33
C TYR A 54 1.16 -8.40 16.72
N SER A 55 1.69 -9.10 17.72
CA SER A 55 1.69 -8.70 19.12
C SER A 55 3.09 -8.94 19.68
N ARG A 56 3.44 -8.31 20.80
CA ARG A 56 4.79 -8.43 21.36
C ARG A 56 5.16 -9.91 21.56
N GLY A 57 6.19 -10.37 20.84
CA GLY A 57 6.65 -11.76 20.87
C GLY A 57 5.89 -12.74 19.97
N SER A 58 4.96 -12.28 19.12
CA SER A 58 4.20 -13.11 18.20
C SER A 58 3.97 -12.40 16.87
N LEU A 59 4.42 -12.99 15.78
CA LEU A 59 4.20 -12.51 14.42
C LEU A 59 3.54 -13.61 13.60
N GLN A 60 2.48 -13.26 12.88
CA GLN A 60 1.86 -14.10 11.88
C GLN A 60 1.68 -13.33 10.57
N ILE A 61 1.82 -14.02 9.45
CA ILE A 61 1.63 -13.48 8.10
C ILE A 61 0.57 -14.29 7.37
N LEU A 62 -0.24 -13.63 6.54
CA LEU A 62 -1.17 -14.29 5.64
C LEU A 62 -0.42 -14.82 4.41
N ASP A 63 -0.46 -16.13 4.14
CA ASP A 63 0.21 -16.72 2.98
C ASP A 63 -0.49 -16.34 1.68
N GLN A 64 0.08 -15.38 0.96
CA GLN A 64 -0.49 -14.88 -0.30
C GLN A 64 -0.35 -15.86 -1.48
N LEU A 65 0.38 -16.96 -1.36
CA LEU A 65 0.42 -18.00 -2.39
C LEU A 65 -0.87 -18.81 -2.42
N LEU A 66 -1.54 -18.94 -1.27
CA LEU A 66 -2.79 -19.69 -1.13
C LEU A 66 -4.04 -18.89 -1.50
N LEU A 67 -3.91 -17.56 -1.55
CA LEU A 67 -4.98 -16.68 -2.02
C LEU A 67 -5.24 -16.84 -3.53
N PRO A 68 -6.49 -16.67 -4.00
CA PRO A 68 -7.70 -16.37 -3.22
C PRO A 68 -8.43 -17.61 -2.67
N GLN A 69 -7.95 -18.83 -2.93
CA GLN A 69 -8.68 -20.06 -2.58
C GLN A 69 -8.71 -20.33 -1.07
N GLN A 70 -7.64 -19.98 -0.36
CA GLN A 70 -7.52 -20.23 1.08
C GLN A 70 -6.83 -19.08 1.79
N SER A 71 -7.42 -18.64 2.90
CA SER A 71 -6.82 -17.70 3.85
C SER A 71 -6.17 -18.49 4.99
N HIS A 72 -4.84 -18.54 5.02
CA HIS A 72 -4.08 -19.24 6.05
C HIS A 72 -2.96 -18.36 6.61
N TYR A 73 -2.91 -18.27 7.94
CA TYR A 73 -1.87 -17.52 8.64
C TYR A 73 -0.75 -18.45 9.07
N GLU A 74 0.49 -18.03 8.84
CA GLU A 74 1.69 -18.73 9.27
C GLU A 74 2.41 -17.94 10.36
N ALA A 75 2.81 -18.61 11.43
CA ALA A 75 3.63 -18.02 12.47
C ALA A 75 5.08 -17.82 11.98
N VAL A 76 5.64 -16.64 12.27
CA VAL A 76 7.02 -16.27 11.95
C VAL A 76 7.76 -16.04 13.27
N GLY A 77 8.52 -17.05 13.69
CA GLY A 77 9.25 -17.04 14.97
C GLY A 77 10.71 -16.60 14.85
N SER A 78 11.20 -16.32 13.63
CA SER A 78 12.60 -15.96 13.39
C SER A 78 12.79 -15.08 12.15
N VAL A 79 13.89 -14.35 12.13
CA VAL A 79 14.43 -13.60 10.99
C VAL A 79 14.63 -14.51 9.78
N ARG A 80 15.10 -15.74 10.03
CA ARG A 80 15.27 -16.74 8.98
C ARG A 80 13.94 -17.11 8.31
N GLN A 81 12.90 -17.38 9.08
CA GLN A 81 11.56 -17.68 8.56
C GLN A 81 10.95 -16.49 7.81
N ALA A 82 11.14 -15.27 8.30
CA ALA A 82 10.70 -14.06 7.59
C ALA A 82 11.39 -13.93 6.22
N TRP A 83 12.71 -14.11 6.18
CA TRP A 83 13.48 -14.10 4.94
C TRP A 83 12.97 -15.13 3.93
N GLU A 84 12.70 -16.37 4.39
CA GLU A 84 12.17 -17.44 3.54
C GLU A 84 10.78 -17.11 3.00
N ALA A 85 9.89 -16.60 3.84
CA ALA A 85 8.54 -16.19 3.45
C ALA A 85 8.54 -15.03 2.44
N ILE A 86 9.39 -14.02 2.65
CA ILE A 86 9.57 -12.89 1.74
C ILE A 86 10.10 -13.38 0.38
N ARG A 87 11.13 -14.23 0.39
CA ARG A 87 11.76 -14.76 -0.82
C ARG A 87 10.81 -15.66 -1.60
N ALA A 88 10.01 -16.48 -0.92
CA ALA A 88 8.97 -17.32 -1.51
C ALA A 88 7.73 -16.53 -1.99
N MET A 89 7.72 -15.20 -1.80
CA MET A 89 6.59 -14.33 -2.14
C MET A 89 5.28 -14.65 -1.40
N LYS A 90 5.38 -15.20 -0.18
CA LYS A 90 4.24 -15.30 0.76
C LYS A 90 3.83 -13.93 1.28
N VAL A 91 4.79 -13.00 1.39
CA VAL A 91 4.60 -11.58 1.69
C VAL A 91 4.93 -10.75 0.46
N ARG A 92 4.06 -9.80 0.11
CA ARG A 92 4.21 -8.91 -1.04
C ARG A 92 3.91 -7.46 -0.64
N GLY A 93 4.39 -6.52 -1.46
CA GLY A 93 4.35 -5.09 -1.16
C GLY A 93 5.58 -4.63 -0.39
N ALA A 94 6.25 -3.60 -0.89
CA ALA A 94 7.51 -3.15 -0.31
C ALA A 94 7.39 -2.72 1.18
N PRO A 95 6.33 -2.00 1.61
CA PRO A 95 6.13 -1.69 3.03
C PRO A 95 5.91 -2.96 3.89
N ALA A 96 5.06 -3.88 3.45
CA ALA A 96 4.77 -5.12 4.19
C ALA A 96 6.02 -6.00 4.35
N ILE A 97 6.86 -6.09 3.30
CA ILE A 97 8.14 -6.82 3.35
C ILE A 97 9.07 -6.24 4.42
N ALA A 98 9.22 -4.91 4.47
CA ALA A 98 10.06 -4.25 5.46
C ALA A 98 9.55 -4.50 6.89
N LEU A 99 8.24 -4.39 7.10
CA LEU A 99 7.60 -4.65 8.39
C LEU A 99 7.77 -6.09 8.85
N VAL A 100 7.49 -7.08 8.00
CA VAL A 100 7.67 -8.49 8.37
C VAL A 100 9.13 -8.79 8.72
N GLY A 101 10.08 -8.25 7.96
CA GLY A 101 11.50 -8.36 8.27
C GLY A 101 11.84 -7.80 9.66
N CYS A 102 11.58 -6.53 9.90
CA CYS A 102 11.91 -5.89 11.18
C CYS A 102 11.13 -6.49 12.36
N LEU A 103 9.84 -6.81 12.20
CA LEU A 103 9.01 -7.41 13.26
C LEU A 103 9.51 -8.82 13.63
N SER A 104 10.05 -9.58 12.67
CA SER A 104 10.65 -10.88 12.99
C SER A 104 11.93 -10.75 13.84
N LEU A 105 12.73 -9.70 13.61
CA LEU A 105 13.86 -9.37 14.48
C LEU A 105 13.37 -8.97 15.87
N ALA A 106 12.29 -8.18 15.97
CA ALA A 106 11.68 -7.83 17.24
C ALA A 106 11.18 -9.06 18.03
N VAL A 107 10.64 -10.07 17.34
CA VAL A 107 10.25 -11.36 17.95
C VAL A 107 11.47 -12.09 18.53
N GLU A 108 12.58 -12.18 17.79
CA GLU A 108 13.81 -12.81 18.31
C GLU A 108 14.41 -12.05 19.50
N LEU A 109 14.44 -10.71 19.43
CA LEU A 109 14.91 -9.87 20.53
C LEU A 109 14.04 -10.02 21.79
N GLN A 110 12.72 -10.11 21.61
CA GLN A 110 11.78 -10.36 22.71
C GLN A 110 11.99 -11.74 23.35
N ALA A 111 12.45 -12.73 22.57
CA ALA A 111 12.83 -14.05 23.06
C ALA A 111 14.22 -14.09 23.73
N GLY A 112 14.93 -12.96 23.78
CA GLY A 112 16.25 -12.84 24.42
C GLY A 112 17.44 -13.11 23.48
N ALA A 113 17.23 -13.14 22.15
CA ALA A 113 18.32 -13.21 21.19
C ALA A 113 19.19 -11.92 21.22
N GLY A 114 20.42 -12.03 20.69
CA GLY A 114 21.37 -10.91 20.62
C GLY A 114 22.68 -11.09 21.38
N GLY A 115 22.84 -12.21 22.10
CA GLY A 115 24.08 -12.53 22.82
C GLY A 115 24.33 -11.62 24.05
N PRO A 116 25.38 -11.93 24.84
CA PRO A 116 25.71 -11.16 26.03
C PRO A 116 26.43 -9.85 25.68
N GLY A 117 25.95 -8.75 26.26
CA GLY A 117 26.61 -7.44 26.16
C GLY A 117 26.17 -6.61 24.95
N LEU A 118 26.46 -5.32 25.03
CA LEU A 118 25.95 -4.32 24.09
C LEU A 118 26.52 -4.48 22.67
N ALA A 119 27.84 -4.70 22.55
CA ALA A 119 28.50 -4.86 21.26
C ALA A 119 27.99 -6.09 20.49
N ALA A 120 27.76 -7.22 21.20
CA ALA A 120 27.19 -8.42 20.60
C ALA A 120 25.77 -8.19 20.10
N LEU A 121 24.94 -7.47 20.87
CA LEU A 121 23.58 -7.14 20.49
C LEU A 121 23.53 -6.22 19.26
N VAL A 122 24.38 -5.19 19.19
CA VAL A 122 24.47 -4.30 18.02
C VAL A 122 24.90 -5.08 16.78
N ALA A 123 25.90 -5.96 16.91
CA ALA A 123 26.35 -6.83 15.82
C ALA A 123 25.21 -7.74 15.34
N PHE A 124 24.51 -8.38 16.26
CA PHE A 124 23.36 -9.24 15.95
C PHE A 124 22.26 -8.50 15.19
N VAL A 125 21.87 -7.29 15.65
CA VAL A 125 20.87 -6.46 14.96
C VAL A 125 21.32 -6.11 13.55
N ARG A 126 22.58 -5.69 13.37
CA ARG A 126 23.14 -5.34 12.06
C ARG A 126 23.19 -6.54 11.11
N ASP A 127 23.64 -7.69 11.59
CA ASP A 127 23.75 -8.90 10.79
C ASP A 127 22.37 -9.41 10.36
N ALA A 128 21.39 -9.40 11.26
CA ALA A 128 20.01 -9.77 10.96
C ALA A 128 19.39 -8.85 9.89
N LEU A 129 19.58 -7.54 10.04
CA LEU A 129 19.06 -6.54 9.09
C LEU A 129 19.75 -6.66 7.72
N SER A 130 21.07 -6.81 7.69
CA SER A 130 21.83 -7.06 6.46
C SER A 130 21.35 -8.31 5.75
N PHE A 131 21.12 -9.39 6.50
CA PHE A 131 20.57 -10.63 5.96
C PHE A 131 19.16 -10.44 5.38
N LEU A 132 18.27 -9.73 6.08
CA LEU A 132 16.90 -9.45 5.61
C LEU A 132 16.87 -8.66 4.30
N VAL A 133 17.78 -7.71 4.10
CA VAL A 133 17.89 -6.95 2.84
C VAL A 133 18.14 -7.88 1.64
N THR A 134 18.82 -9.02 1.85
CA THR A 134 19.08 -9.99 0.77
C THR A 134 17.83 -10.76 0.33
N ALA A 135 16.72 -10.72 1.07
CA ALA A 135 15.52 -11.49 0.75
C ALA A 135 14.94 -11.08 -0.61
N ARG A 136 14.80 -9.76 -0.83
CA ARG A 136 14.35 -9.15 -2.09
C ARG A 136 15.00 -7.75 -2.28
N PRO A 137 16.21 -7.68 -2.85
CA PRO A 137 17.00 -6.43 -2.93
C PRO A 137 16.35 -5.29 -3.74
N THR A 138 15.31 -5.57 -4.51
CA THR A 138 14.55 -4.56 -5.26
C THR A 138 13.62 -3.72 -4.38
N ALA A 139 13.28 -4.19 -3.17
CA ALA A 139 12.43 -3.47 -2.23
C ALA A 139 13.23 -2.44 -1.41
N VAL A 140 13.25 -1.18 -1.89
CA VAL A 140 13.98 -0.07 -1.23
C VAL A 140 13.56 0.13 0.23
N ASN A 141 12.28 -0.10 0.56
CA ASN A 141 11.76 0.03 1.92
C ASN A 141 12.50 -0.85 2.93
N MET A 142 12.87 -2.09 2.58
CA MET A 142 13.61 -2.98 3.49
C MET A 142 15.03 -2.45 3.74
N ALA A 143 15.72 -1.99 2.69
CA ALA A 143 17.07 -1.42 2.82
C ALA A 143 17.07 -0.11 3.63
N ARG A 144 16.03 0.71 3.48
CA ARG A 144 15.85 1.94 4.27
C ARG A 144 15.58 1.62 5.73
N ALA A 145 14.57 0.78 6.03
CA ALA A 145 14.24 0.39 7.40
C ALA A 145 15.41 -0.29 8.12
N ALA A 146 16.17 -1.13 7.40
CA ALA A 146 17.39 -1.75 7.91
C ALA A 146 18.46 -0.71 8.29
N ARG A 147 18.65 0.33 7.46
CA ARG A 147 19.61 1.39 7.74
C ARG A 147 19.19 2.21 8.95
N ASP A 148 17.94 2.68 8.97
CA ASP A 148 17.39 3.51 10.05
C ASP A 148 17.45 2.78 11.40
N LEU A 149 17.11 1.48 11.43
CA LEU A 149 17.15 0.67 12.65
C LEU A 149 18.58 0.32 13.08
N ALA A 150 19.50 0.09 12.14
CA ALA A 150 20.91 -0.13 12.45
C ALA A 150 21.58 1.14 13.00
N ASP A 151 21.24 2.31 12.46
CA ASP A 151 21.73 3.61 12.91
C ASP A 151 21.17 3.93 14.30
N LEU A 152 19.87 3.70 14.54
CA LEU A 152 19.27 3.79 15.86
C LEU A 152 20.00 2.90 16.87
N ALA A 153 20.25 1.64 16.52
CA ALA A 153 20.90 0.70 17.43
C ALA A 153 22.35 1.14 17.78
N ALA A 154 23.07 1.72 16.81
CA ALA A 154 24.41 2.24 17.02
C ALA A 154 24.40 3.50 17.91
N GLN A 155 23.54 4.47 17.60
CA GLN A 155 23.41 5.71 18.36
C GLN A 155 22.98 5.45 19.81
N GLU A 156 22.01 4.56 20.02
CA GLU A 156 21.57 4.20 21.37
C GLU A 156 22.63 3.39 22.12
N ALA A 157 23.57 2.71 21.44
CA ALA A 157 24.68 2.02 22.10
C ALA A 157 25.82 2.98 22.53
N GLU A 158 25.97 4.10 21.85
CA GLU A 158 27.00 5.13 22.12
C GLU A 158 26.55 6.18 23.14
N ARG A 159 25.27 6.17 23.55
CA ARG A 159 24.67 7.22 24.37
C ARG A 159 25.09 7.14 25.85
N GLU A 160 25.76 8.18 26.35
CA GLU A 160 26.08 8.26 27.79
C GLU A 160 24.82 8.43 28.66
N GLY A 161 24.71 7.67 29.76
CA GLY A 161 23.74 7.93 30.84
C GLY A 161 22.30 7.44 30.62
N ALA A 162 22.03 6.52 29.69
CA ALA A 162 20.71 5.91 29.53
C ALA A 162 20.51 4.74 30.51
N THR A 163 20.21 5.05 31.78
CA THR A 163 19.70 4.05 32.73
C THR A 163 18.22 3.78 32.51
N GLU A 164 17.75 2.62 32.97
CA GLU A 164 16.34 2.23 32.87
C GLU A 164 15.41 3.25 33.55
N GLU A 165 15.85 3.90 34.64
CA GLU A 165 15.09 4.95 35.32
C GLU A 165 14.90 6.22 34.48
N ALA A 166 15.96 6.69 33.81
CA ALA A 166 15.94 7.94 33.02
C ALA A 166 14.99 7.84 31.81
N VAL A 167 14.75 6.63 31.31
CA VAL A 167 13.82 6.40 30.19
C VAL A 167 12.41 6.06 30.67
N ARG A 168 12.25 5.43 31.84
CA ARG A 168 10.94 5.24 32.46
C ARG A 168 10.28 6.59 32.78
N GLU A 169 11.04 7.57 33.26
CA GLU A 169 10.55 8.94 33.52
C GLU A 169 10.20 9.72 32.23
N ARG A 170 11.00 9.56 31.17
CA ARG A 170 10.82 10.31 29.91
C ARG A 170 9.60 9.87 29.09
N TYR A 171 9.05 8.68 29.36
CA TYR A 171 7.97 8.07 28.58
C TYR A 171 6.80 7.54 29.42
N SER A 172 6.64 7.98 30.67
CA SER A 172 5.44 7.69 31.46
C SER A 172 4.29 8.63 31.05
N PRO A 173 3.10 8.13 30.71
CA PRO A 173 1.94 8.99 30.49
C PRO A 173 1.44 9.50 31.84
N CYS A 174 1.54 10.81 32.07
CA CYS A 174 1.09 11.55 33.27
C CYS A 174 1.90 11.34 34.58
N SER A 175 2.74 12.33 34.93
CA SER A 175 2.80 12.87 36.30
C SER A 175 3.54 14.22 36.35
N LEU A 176 2.83 15.27 36.76
CA LEU A 176 3.36 16.61 37.06
C LEU A 176 3.90 16.65 38.50
N THR A 177 5.18 16.34 38.71
CA THR A 177 5.95 16.87 39.85
C THR A 177 7.46 16.80 39.57
N PRO A 178 8.23 17.86 39.83
CA PRO A 178 9.67 17.87 39.61
C PRO A 178 10.39 17.28 40.82
N THR A 179 10.78 16.00 40.76
CA THR A 179 11.76 15.43 41.69
C THR A 179 13.16 15.49 41.09
N ARG A 180 14.10 15.99 41.89
CA ARG A 180 15.51 16.22 41.51
C ARG A 180 16.21 14.86 41.36
N VAL A 181 16.58 14.48 40.15
CA VAL A 181 17.26 13.21 39.83
C VAL A 181 18.77 13.33 40.12
N PRO A 182 19.42 12.31 40.73
CA PRO A 182 20.88 12.28 40.87
C PRO A 182 21.55 12.07 39.50
N SER A 183 22.76 12.60 39.31
CA SER A 183 23.57 12.35 38.12
C SER A 183 23.90 10.87 37.98
N ALA A 184 23.26 10.17 37.04
CA ALA A 184 23.52 8.76 36.75
C ALA A 184 24.57 8.64 35.62
N SER A 185 25.84 8.51 35.99
CA SER A 185 26.93 8.12 35.08
C SER A 185 27.11 6.60 35.15
N GLY A 186 26.63 5.87 34.14
CA GLY A 186 26.79 4.43 34.00
C GLY A 186 26.53 3.94 32.55
N PRO A 187 27.11 2.80 32.12
CA PRO A 187 26.96 2.26 30.77
C PRO A 187 25.53 1.75 30.50
N LEU A 188 25.08 1.84 29.25
CA LEU A 188 23.81 1.29 28.78
C LEU A 188 23.67 -0.22 29.07
N HIS A 189 22.49 -0.63 29.50
CA HIS A 189 22.18 -2.02 29.80
C HIS A 189 21.58 -2.73 28.56
N THR A 190 22.02 -3.96 28.24
CA THR A 190 21.55 -4.74 27.07
C THR A 190 20.01 -4.82 26.91
N PRO A 191 19.21 -5.09 27.97
CA PRO A 191 17.74 -5.06 27.92
C PRO A 191 17.13 -3.73 27.45
N PHE A 192 17.81 -2.61 27.73
CA PHE A 192 17.37 -1.30 27.29
C PHE A 192 17.43 -1.18 25.77
N LEU A 193 18.58 -1.50 25.16
CA LEU A 193 18.75 -1.46 23.71
C LEU A 193 17.78 -2.42 23.01
N GLN A 194 17.61 -3.66 23.53
CA GLN A 194 16.61 -4.60 23.02
C GLN A 194 15.22 -3.97 22.99
N THR A 195 14.80 -3.36 24.10
CA THR A 195 13.49 -2.70 24.20
C THR A 195 13.34 -1.53 23.23
N ARG A 196 14.40 -0.74 23.01
CA ARG A 196 14.40 0.39 22.06
C ARG A 196 14.22 -0.08 20.62
N VAL A 197 14.98 -1.09 20.19
CA VAL A 197 14.87 -1.67 18.83
C VAL A 197 13.48 -2.26 18.60
N ILE A 198 12.93 -2.99 19.59
CA ILE A 198 11.57 -3.53 19.47
C ILE A 198 10.54 -2.40 19.36
N ARG A 199 10.58 -1.40 20.26
CA ARG A 199 9.61 -0.29 20.24
C ARG A 199 9.69 0.50 18.93
N TRP A 200 10.88 0.78 18.42
CA TRP A 200 11.03 1.45 17.13
C TRP A 200 10.34 0.67 16.01
N THR A 201 10.46 -0.66 16.03
CA THR A 201 9.81 -1.53 15.04
C THR A 201 8.28 -1.52 15.18
N GLU A 202 7.76 -1.48 16.41
CA GLU A 202 6.32 -1.34 16.67
C GLU A 202 5.80 0.04 16.25
N ASP A 203 6.59 1.09 16.48
CA ASP A 203 6.28 2.44 16.02
C ASP A 203 6.25 2.51 14.49
N MET A 204 7.14 1.77 13.81
CA MET A 204 7.12 1.64 12.34
C MET A 204 5.81 1.01 11.84
N LEU A 205 5.34 -0.07 12.48
CA LEU A 205 4.05 -0.70 12.16
C LEU A 205 2.88 0.26 12.40
N ALA A 206 2.84 0.91 13.57
CA ALA A 206 1.80 1.85 13.91
C ALA A 206 1.79 3.08 12.99
N LYS A 207 2.99 3.55 12.58
CA LYS A 207 3.14 4.66 11.63
C LYS A 207 2.60 4.28 10.26
N ASP A 208 2.99 3.15 9.68
CA ASP A 208 2.51 2.73 8.36
C ASP A 208 0.98 2.58 8.33
N LEU A 209 0.37 2.03 9.40
CA LEU A 209 -1.09 1.96 9.54
C LEU A 209 -1.77 3.33 9.58
N ARG A 210 -1.20 4.30 10.30
CA ARG A 210 -1.74 5.68 10.34
C ARG A 210 -1.56 6.37 9.00
N ASP A 211 -0.39 6.28 8.40
CA ASP A 211 -0.05 6.90 7.14
C ASP A 211 -0.93 6.38 6.00
N ASN A 212 -1.16 5.07 5.94
CA ASN A 212 -2.07 4.45 4.97
C ASN A 212 -3.51 4.97 5.10
N ARG A 213 -4.00 5.16 6.34
CA ARG A 213 -5.32 5.78 6.57
C ARG A 213 -5.34 7.23 6.12
N SER A 214 -4.31 8.02 6.46
CA SER A 214 -4.18 9.41 6.00
C SER A 214 -4.17 9.49 4.47
N ILE A 215 -3.40 8.64 3.79
CA ILE A 215 -3.40 8.54 2.32
C ILE A 215 -4.80 8.27 1.79
N GLY A 216 -5.51 7.30 2.39
CA GLY A 216 -6.87 6.98 1.99
C GLY A 216 -7.82 8.17 2.13
N ASP A 217 -7.83 8.80 3.30
CA ASP A 217 -8.78 9.86 3.64
C ASP A 217 -8.49 11.15 2.86
N LEU A 218 -7.23 11.58 2.81
CA LEU A 218 -6.80 12.77 2.06
C LEU A 218 -7.03 12.57 0.56
N GLY A 219 -6.69 11.38 0.05
CA GLY A 219 -6.89 11.02 -1.34
C GLY A 219 -8.37 10.99 -1.72
N ALA A 220 -9.22 10.40 -0.88
CA ALA A 220 -10.66 10.34 -1.11
C ALA A 220 -11.28 11.73 -1.10
N HIS A 221 -10.89 12.59 -0.16
CA HIS A 221 -11.41 13.95 -0.07
C HIS A 221 -11.09 14.75 -1.34
N HIS A 222 -9.81 14.81 -1.71
CA HIS A 222 -9.36 15.56 -2.89
C HIS A 222 -9.92 14.97 -4.21
N LEU A 223 -10.06 13.65 -4.30
CA LEU A 223 -10.71 13.00 -5.45
C LEU A 223 -12.17 13.40 -5.57
N LEU A 224 -12.92 13.44 -4.46
CA LEU A 224 -14.32 13.87 -4.47
C LEU A 224 -14.47 15.33 -4.86
N GLU A 225 -13.59 16.22 -4.38
CA GLU A 225 -13.59 17.63 -4.78
C GLU A 225 -13.39 17.81 -6.29
N ARG A 226 -12.55 16.98 -6.92
CA ARG A 226 -12.33 17.05 -8.39
C ARG A 226 -13.39 16.35 -9.22
N ALA A 227 -13.78 15.15 -8.84
CA ALA A 227 -14.63 14.29 -9.66
C ALA A 227 -16.13 14.44 -9.37
N ALA A 228 -16.50 14.89 -8.16
CA ALA A 228 -17.89 15.01 -7.72
C ALA A 228 -18.10 16.20 -6.73
N PRO A 229 -17.72 17.44 -7.08
CA PRO A 229 -17.75 18.60 -6.18
C PRO A 229 -19.15 18.95 -5.66
N GLN A 230 -20.19 18.62 -6.42
CA GLN A 230 -21.59 18.91 -6.06
C GLN A 230 -22.24 17.80 -5.24
N GLY A 231 -21.46 16.81 -4.78
CA GLY A 231 -22.00 15.58 -4.22
C GLY A 231 -22.14 14.48 -5.28
N GLY A 232 -22.67 13.32 -4.88
CA GLY A 232 -22.80 12.14 -5.74
C GLY A 232 -21.65 11.14 -5.56
N LYS A 233 -21.76 9.98 -6.18
CA LYS A 233 -20.78 8.91 -6.04
C LYS A 233 -19.78 8.89 -7.20
N VAL A 234 -18.65 8.25 -6.98
CA VAL A 234 -17.57 8.09 -7.96
C VAL A 234 -17.38 6.62 -8.35
N ILE A 235 -16.90 6.41 -9.57
CA ILE A 235 -16.46 5.11 -10.08
C ILE A 235 -14.94 5.16 -10.24
N VAL A 236 -14.23 4.33 -9.50
CA VAL A 236 -12.76 4.35 -9.46
C VAL A 236 -12.19 3.14 -10.17
N LEU A 237 -11.18 3.33 -11.01
CA LEU A 237 -10.39 2.24 -11.59
C LEU A 237 -9.02 2.17 -10.89
N THR A 238 -8.59 0.96 -10.54
CA THR A 238 -7.28 0.71 -9.93
C THR A 238 -6.52 -0.42 -10.62
N HIS A 239 -5.25 -0.57 -10.27
CA HIS A 239 -4.29 -1.48 -10.90
C HIS A 239 -3.36 -2.12 -9.87
N CYS A 240 -2.94 -3.36 -10.14
CA CYS A 240 -2.18 -4.22 -9.23
C CYS A 240 -2.93 -4.45 -7.90
N ASN A 241 -2.18 -4.66 -6.81
CA ASN A 241 -2.67 -4.70 -5.46
C ASN A 241 -1.90 -3.70 -4.59
N THR A 242 -2.68 -2.87 -3.89
CA THR A 242 -2.21 -1.72 -3.08
C THR A 242 -2.99 -1.65 -1.78
N GLY A 243 -3.61 -2.78 -1.39
CA GLY A 243 -4.44 -2.91 -0.21
C GLY A 243 -3.66 -3.35 1.02
N ALA A 244 -4.37 -3.95 1.95
CA ALA A 244 -3.80 -4.52 3.16
C ALA A 244 -2.85 -5.67 2.85
N LEU A 245 -3.03 -6.34 1.70
CA LEU A 245 -2.11 -7.38 1.22
C LEU A 245 -0.78 -6.82 0.68
N ALA A 246 -0.61 -5.50 0.58
CA ALA A 246 0.60 -4.85 0.12
C ALA A 246 1.25 -3.90 1.14
N THR A 247 0.61 -3.65 2.29
CA THR A 247 1.10 -2.73 3.33
C THR A 247 0.95 -3.33 4.73
N ALA A 248 1.17 -2.56 5.80
CA ALA A 248 0.80 -2.98 7.15
C ALA A 248 -0.69 -3.36 7.29
N GLY A 249 -1.54 -2.74 6.48
CA GLY A 249 -2.99 -2.78 6.58
C GLY A 249 -3.58 -1.52 5.93
N TYR A 250 -4.87 -1.55 5.63
CA TYR A 250 -5.63 -0.49 4.95
C TYR A 250 -5.20 -0.16 3.50
N GLY A 251 -3.90 -0.13 3.19
CA GLY A 251 -3.39 0.12 1.84
C GLY A 251 -3.30 1.59 1.45
N THR A 252 -2.82 1.85 0.23
CA THR A 252 -2.64 3.19 -0.34
C THR A 252 -3.77 3.53 -1.31
N ALA A 253 -3.68 3.14 -2.59
CA ALA A 253 -4.74 3.39 -3.56
C ALA A 253 -6.02 2.61 -3.24
N LEU A 254 -5.90 1.37 -2.75
CA LEU A 254 -7.06 0.66 -2.22
C LEU A 254 -7.56 1.28 -0.91
N GLY A 255 -6.68 1.93 -0.13
CA GLY A 255 -7.05 2.74 1.03
C GLY A 255 -7.94 3.92 0.65
N VAL A 256 -7.65 4.61 -0.47
CA VAL A 256 -8.53 5.66 -1.03
C VAL A 256 -9.90 5.09 -1.38
N ILE A 257 -9.96 3.91 -2.00
CA ILE A 257 -11.22 3.25 -2.34
C ILE A 257 -11.99 2.84 -1.07
N ARG A 258 -11.29 2.37 -0.03
CA ARG A 258 -11.88 2.08 1.29
C ARG A 258 -12.47 3.32 1.93
N SER A 259 -11.75 4.45 1.95
CA SER A 259 -12.26 5.73 2.47
C SER A 259 -13.51 6.19 1.69
N LEU A 260 -13.49 6.11 0.36
CA LEU A 260 -14.67 6.43 -0.48
C LEU A 260 -15.87 5.52 -0.17
N HIS A 261 -15.62 4.22 0.05
CA HIS A 261 -16.66 3.26 0.42
C HIS A 261 -17.24 3.55 1.80
N SER A 262 -16.40 3.82 2.82
CA SER A 262 -16.87 4.14 4.17
C SER A 262 -17.67 5.44 4.22
N LEU A 263 -17.38 6.39 3.32
CA LEU A 263 -18.16 7.62 3.17
C LEU A 263 -19.49 7.40 2.42
N GLY A 264 -19.76 6.20 1.89
CA GLY A 264 -20.92 5.93 1.03
C GLY A 264 -20.84 6.64 -0.33
N ARG A 265 -19.63 7.08 -0.74
CA ARG A 265 -19.37 7.88 -1.94
C ARG A 265 -18.76 7.08 -3.08
N LEU A 266 -18.51 5.78 -2.90
CA LEU A 266 -18.12 4.87 -3.96
C LEU A 266 -19.37 4.23 -4.59
N GLU A 267 -19.51 4.32 -5.91
CA GLU A 267 -20.53 3.58 -6.66
C GLU A 267 -20.02 2.20 -7.05
N CYS A 268 -18.82 2.13 -7.63
CA CYS A 268 -18.17 0.89 -8.03
C CYS A 268 -16.66 1.09 -8.13
N ALA A 269 -15.88 0.05 -7.81
CA ALA A 269 -14.45 -0.03 -8.09
C ALA A 269 -14.16 -1.02 -9.23
N PHE A 270 -13.48 -0.58 -10.28
CA PHE A 270 -12.89 -1.48 -11.27
C PHE A 270 -11.47 -1.85 -10.83
N CYS A 271 -11.12 -3.13 -10.89
CA CYS A 271 -9.73 -3.58 -10.81
C CYS A 271 -9.35 -4.35 -12.07
N THR A 272 -8.17 -4.08 -12.60
CA THR A 272 -7.59 -4.83 -13.71
C THR A 272 -7.00 -6.15 -13.21
N GLU A 273 -6.83 -7.16 -14.07
CA GLU A 273 -6.18 -8.43 -13.70
C GLU A 273 -4.71 -8.26 -13.29
N THR A 274 -3.97 -7.38 -13.98
CA THR A 274 -2.55 -7.08 -13.79
C THR A 274 -1.63 -8.24 -14.13
N ARG A 275 -1.58 -8.58 -15.42
CA ARG A 275 -0.65 -9.58 -15.96
C ARG A 275 0.82 -9.15 -15.81
N PRO A 276 1.75 -10.12 -15.77
CA PRO A 276 1.50 -11.55 -15.76
C PRO A 276 1.21 -12.15 -14.37
N TYR A 277 1.40 -11.39 -13.29
CA TYR A 277 1.37 -11.91 -11.92
C TYR A 277 -0.02 -11.95 -11.29
N ASN A 278 -1.01 -11.37 -11.96
CA ASN A 278 -2.43 -11.43 -11.61
C ASN A 278 -2.75 -10.90 -10.21
N GLN A 279 -2.03 -9.88 -9.72
CA GLN A 279 -2.29 -9.34 -8.37
C GLN A 279 -3.68 -8.72 -8.26
N GLY A 280 -4.15 -8.05 -9.31
CA GLY A 280 -5.47 -7.43 -9.27
C GLY A 280 -6.58 -8.49 -9.26
N ALA A 281 -6.46 -9.52 -10.10
CA ALA A 281 -7.41 -10.64 -10.12
C ALA A 281 -7.37 -11.51 -8.86
N ARG A 282 -6.19 -11.75 -8.27
CA ARG A 282 -6.02 -12.65 -7.11
C ARG A 282 -6.19 -11.97 -5.76
N LEU A 283 -5.63 -10.77 -5.60
CA LEU A 283 -5.46 -10.12 -4.29
C LEU A 283 -6.43 -8.94 -4.15
N THR A 284 -6.48 -8.04 -5.13
CA THR A 284 -7.38 -6.87 -5.07
C THR A 284 -8.84 -7.27 -5.13
N ALA A 285 -9.20 -8.18 -6.05
CA ALA A 285 -10.55 -8.75 -6.09
C ALA A 285 -10.90 -9.48 -4.78
N PHE A 286 -9.94 -10.19 -4.17
CA PHE A 286 -10.14 -10.84 -2.87
C PHE A 286 -10.45 -9.81 -1.77
N GLU A 287 -9.68 -8.72 -1.68
CA GLU A 287 -9.93 -7.65 -0.70
C GLU A 287 -11.30 -6.98 -0.89
N PHE A 288 -11.70 -6.72 -2.14
CA PHE A 288 -13.02 -6.16 -2.41
C PHE A 288 -14.16 -7.11 -2.00
N VAL A 289 -14.03 -8.40 -2.28
CA VAL A 289 -15.02 -9.41 -1.87
C VAL A 289 -15.06 -9.52 -0.34
N TYR A 290 -13.90 -9.55 0.31
CA TYR A 290 -13.80 -9.67 1.77
C TYR A 290 -14.47 -8.49 2.49
N GLU A 291 -14.27 -7.27 2.00
CA GLU A 291 -14.83 -6.05 2.61
C GLU A 291 -16.19 -5.63 2.04
N GLN A 292 -16.78 -6.47 1.17
CA GLN A 292 -18.06 -6.22 0.49
C GLN A 292 -18.11 -4.88 -0.26
N ILE A 293 -16.98 -4.47 -0.83
CA ILE A 293 -16.88 -3.27 -1.66
C ILE A 293 -17.47 -3.59 -3.04
N PRO A 294 -18.40 -2.78 -3.59
CA PRO A 294 -18.96 -3.00 -4.92
C PRO A 294 -17.84 -2.87 -5.96
N ALA A 295 -17.48 -3.98 -6.60
CA ALA A 295 -16.33 -4.02 -7.49
C ALA A 295 -16.53 -4.95 -8.70
N THR A 296 -15.78 -4.66 -9.77
CA THR A 296 -15.75 -5.45 -11.00
C THR A 296 -14.30 -5.69 -11.44
N LEU A 297 -13.97 -6.97 -11.70
CA LEU A 297 -12.69 -7.36 -12.29
C LEU A 297 -12.77 -7.23 -13.82
N ILE A 298 -11.72 -6.66 -14.44
CA ILE A 298 -11.57 -6.57 -15.89
C ILE A 298 -10.17 -7.03 -16.33
N ALA A 299 -10.03 -7.47 -17.58
CA ALA A 299 -8.70 -7.68 -18.17
C ALA A 299 -7.97 -6.34 -18.34
N ASP A 300 -6.63 -6.36 -18.38
CA ASP A 300 -5.84 -5.12 -18.53
C ASP A 300 -6.20 -4.36 -19.82
N SER A 301 -6.51 -5.11 -20.91
CA SER A 301 -6.90 -4.56 -22.21
C SER A 301 -8.29 -3.93 -22.25
N MET A 302 -9.10 -4.10 -21.21
CA MET A 302 -10.46 -3.55 -21.14
C MET A 302 -10.51 -2.17 -20.48
N ALA A 303 -9.40 -1.66 -19.92
CA ALA A 303 -9.38 -0.41 -19.16
C ALA A 303 -9.93 0.78 -19.98
N ALA A 304 -9.52 0.94 -21.24
CA ALA A 304 -10.03 2.02 -22.10
C ALA A 304 -11.53 1.88 -22.42
N ALA A 305 -12.00 0.65 -22.66
CA ALA A 305 -13.43 0.38 -22.86
C ALA A 305 -14.24 0.66 -21.58
N ALA A 306 -13.69 0.33 -20.41
CA ALA A 306 -14.29 0.64 -19.12
C ALA A 306 -14.44 2.16 -18.93
N MET A 307 -13.37 2.92 -19.22
CA MET A 307 -13.38 4.38 -19.17
C MET A 307 -14.41 4.99 -20.14
N ALA A 308 -14.51 4.46 -21.36
CA ALA A 308 -15.44 4.97 -22.38
C ALA A 308 -16.92 4.68 -22.10
N HIS A 309 -17.23 3.54 -21.48
CA HIS A 309 -18.61 3.02 -21.44
C HIS A 309 -19.23 2.92 -20.05
N TYR A 310 -18.43 2.93 -18.98
CA TYR A 310 -18.91 2.71 -17.61
C TYR A 310 -18.74 3.92 -16.69
N GLY A 311 -18.38 5.09 -17.25
CA GLY A 311 -18.34 6.34 -16.48
C GLY A 311 -17.28 6.35 -15.37
N VAL A 312 -16.12 5.71 -15.60
CA VAL A 312 -14.97 5.80 -14.67
C VAL A 312 -14.63 7.28 -14.47
N SER A 313 -14.65 7.74 -13.22
CA SER A 313 -14.49 9.15 -12.87
C SER A 313 -13.09 9.48 -12.32
N ALA A 314 -12.33 8.46 -11.91
CA ALA A 314 -10.94 8.61 -11.48
C ALA A 314 -10.16 7.30 -11.64
N VAL A 315 -8.85 7.43 -11.85
CA VAL A 315 -7.90 6.31 -11.74
C VAL A 315 -7.01 6.55 -10.53
N VAL A 316 -6.86 5.56 -9.65
CA VAL A 316 -5.95 5.63 -8.50
C VAL A 316 -5.07 4.38 -8.47
N VAL A 317 -3.75 4.58 -8.52
CA VAL A 317 -2.75 3.50 -8.50
C VAL A 317 -1.77 3.68 -7.34
N GLY A 318 -1.06 2.61 -6.99
CA GLY A 318 0.07 2.70 -6.06
C GLY A 318 1.35 3.21 -6.73
N ALA A 319 2.45 3.17 -5.99
CA ALA A 319 3.79 3.33 -6.55
C ALA A 319 4.75 2.32 -5.92
N ASP A 320 5.72 1.86 -6.70
CA ASP A 320 6.93 1.22 -6.18
C ASP A 320 7.95 2.31 -5.81
N ARG A 321 8.10 3.30 -6.70
CA ARG A 321 8.98 4.45 -6.48
C ARG A 321 8.44 5.70 -7.17
N VAL A 322 8.44 6.83 -6.46
CA VAL A 322 8.21 8.15 -7.02
C VAL A 322 9.51 8.95 -6.92
N VAL A 323 10.00 9.54 -8.01
CA VAL A 323 11.27 10.28 -7.99
C VAL A 323 11.05 11.79 -7.87
N ALA A 324 12.12 12.59 -7.81
CA ALA A 324 12.04 13.99 -7.41
C ALA A 324 11.13 14.88 -8.29
N ASN A 325 10.97 14.59 -9.58
CA ASN A 325 10.04 15.30 -10.47
C ASN A 325 8.61 14.74 -10.47
N GLY A 326 8.36 13.67 -9.71
CA GLY A 326 7.09 12.95 -9.64
C GLY A 326 6.92 11.81 -10.66
N ASP A 327 7.92 11.54 -11.51
CA ASP A 327 7.87 10.33 -12.36
C ASP A 327 7.73 9.10 -11.46
N THR A 328 6.81 8.23 -11.83
CA THR A 328 6.38 7.14 -10.95
C THR A 328 6.64 5.80 -11.62
N ALA A 329 7.55 5.01 -11.05
CA ALA A 329 7.66 3.59 -11.36
C ALA A 329 6.58 2.82 -10.59
N ASN A 330 5.77 2.07 -11.32
CA ASN A 330 4.76 1.18 -10.76
C ASN A 330 4.58 -0.05 -11.64
N LYS A 331 3.73 -0.99 -11.20
CA LYS A 331 3.47 -2.25 -11.91
C LYS A 331 3.15 -1.99 -13.40
N VAL A 332 3.78 -2.76 -14.28
CA VAL A 332 3.59 -2.66 -15.73
C VAL A 332 2.11 -2.67 -16.09
N GLY A 333 1.69 -1.74 -16.96
CA GLY A 333 0.30 -1.39 -17.23
C GLY A 333 -0.09 -0.02 -16.65
N THR A 334 0.64 0.48 -15.65
CA THR A 334 0.33 1.78 -15.01
C THR A 334 0.47 2.94 -16.00
N TYR A 335 1.57 2.98 -16.76
CA TYR A 335 1.78 3.99 -17.78
C TYR A 335 0.68 3.95 -18.86
N GLN A 336 0.29 2.74 -19.30
CA GLN A 336 -0.79 2.55 -20.25
C GLN A 336 -2.13 3.09 -19.73
N LEU A 337 -2.44 2.84 -18.45
CA LEU A 337 -3.64 3.38 -17.79
C LEU A 337 -3.61 4.91 -17.72
N ALA A 338 -2.46 5.51 -17.46
CA ALA A 338 -2.31 6.96 -17.41
C ALA A 338 -2.55 7.60 -18.78
N ILE A 339 -2.07 6.98 -19.86
CA ILE A 339 -2.35 7.41 -21.24
C ILE A 339 -3.86 7.35 -21.53
N ALA A 340 -4.51 6.22 -21.22
CA ALA A 340 -5.94 6.05 -21.45
C ALA A 340 -6.77 7.06 -20.61
N ALA A 341 -6.40 7.27 -19.35
CA ALA A 341 -7.06 8.24 -18.48
C ALA A 341 -6.97 9.66 -19.06
N LYS A 342 -5.78 10.08 -19.53
CA LYS A 342 -5.60 11.37 -20.20
C LYS A 342 -6.44 11.50 -21.46
N HIS A 343 -6.52 10.44 -22.28
CA HIS A 343 -7.37 10.43 -23.48
C HIS A 343 -8.86 10.66 -23.15
N HIS A 344 -9.35 10.08 -22.06
CA HIS A 344 -10.74 10.21 -21.61
C HIS A 344 -10.99 11.41 -20.67
N GLY A 345 -9.97 12.24 -20.39
CA GLY A 345 -10.11 13.39 -19.49
C GLY A 345 -10.34 13.01 -18.01
N ILE A 346 -9.94 11.80 -17.61
CA ILE A 346 -10.11 11.26 -16.26
C ILE A 346 -8.88 11.60 -15.41
N PRO A 347 -9.04 12.14 -14.18
CA PRO A 347 -7.92 12.42 -13.30
C PRO A 347 -7.19 11.12 -12.89
N PHE A 348 -5.87 11.13 -13.05
CA PHE A 348 -5.00 10.01 -12.69
C PHE A 348 -4.19 10.34 -11.43
N TYR A 349 -4.38 9.54 -10.39
CA TYR A 349 -3.74 9.68 -9.09
C TYR A 349 -2.73 8.58 -8.83
N VAL A 350 -1.63 8.95 -8.18
CA VAL A 350 -0.67 8.03 -7.57
C VAL A 350 -0.81 8.14 -6.07
N ALA A 351 -0.99 7.03 -5.35
CA ALA A 351 -1.08 6.99 -3.89
C ALA A 351 0.11 6.22 -3.32
N ALA A 352 1.00 6.94 -2.63
CA ALA A 352 2.25 6.41 -2.11
C ALA A 352 2.66 7.15 -0.84
N PRO A 353 3.14 6.45 0.21
CA PRO A 353 3.74 7.12 1.35
C PRO A 353 5.00 7.86 0.93
N SER A 354 5.37 8.91 1.68
CA SER A 354 6.64 9.61 1.48
C SER A 354 7.85 8.67 1.55
N SER A 355 7.72 7.53 2.22
CA SER A 355 8.75 6.50 2.29
C SER A 355 9.07 5.83 0.95
N SER A 356 8.12 5.85 0.00
CA SER A 356 8.27 5.39 -1.39
C SER A 356 8.74 6.50 -2.35
N CYS A 357 8.93 7.73 -1.85
CA CYS A 357 9.46 8.84 -2.63
C CYS A 357 11.00 8.92 -2.51
N ASP A 358 11.69 8.71 -3.62
CA ASP A 358 13.14 8.79 -3.75
C ASP A 358 13.55 10.13 -4.36
N LEU A 359 13.84 11.11 -3.50
CA LEU A 359 14.23 12.46 -3.93
C LEU A 359 15.69 12.55 -4.42
N HIS A 360 16.46 11.46 -4.41
CA HIS A 360 17.81 11.43 -4.94
C HIS A 360 17.83 11.31 -6.46
N LEU A 361 16.94 10.48 -7.03
CA LEU A 361 16.77 10.37 -8.47
C LEU A 361 15.98 11.58 -8.99
N LYS A 362 16.46 12.19 -10.07
CA LYS A 362 15.85 13.41 -10.61
C LYS A 362 14.68 13.10 -11.51
N THR A 363 14.80 12.04 -12.31
CA THR A 363 13.81 11.66 -13.33
C THR A 363 13.62 10.16 -13.38
N GLY A 364 12.51 9.72 -13.98
CA GLY A 364 12.19 8.30 -14.13
C GLY A 364 13.17 7.53 -15.03
N GLN A 365 13.99 8.23 -15.82
CA GLN A 365 15.03 7.62 -16.67
C GLN A 365 16.14 6.95 -15.87
N GLU A 366 16.33 7.36 -14.61
CA GLU A 366 17.35 6.80 -13.70
C GLU A 366 16.86 5.52 -13.02
N ILE A 367 15.59 5.15 -13.20
CA ILE A 367 15.01 3.94 -12.61
C ILE A 367 15.35 2.74 -13.49
N ILE A 368 16.08 1.78 -12.93
CA ILE A 368 16.31 0.49 -13.59
C ILE A 368 15.03 -0.35 -13.48
N ILE A 369 14.48 -0.72 -14.64
CA ILE A 369 13.30 -1.57 -14.71
C ILE A 369 13.70 -3.03 -14.53
N GLU A 370 13.18 -3.67 -13.48
CA GLU A 370 13.35 -5.10 -13.24
C GLU A 370 12.70 -5.88 -14.39
N GLU A 371 13.50 -6.60 -15.17
CA GLU A 371 13.00 -7.62 -16.09
C GLU A 371 13.04 -8.99 -15.43
N ARG A 372 11.97 -9.75 -15.60
CA ARG A 372 11.80 -11.07 -14.99
C ARG A 372 11.82 -12.18 -16.02
N PRO A 373 12.09 -13.44 -15.60
CA PRO A 373 12.13 -14.56 -16.54
C PRO A 373 10.87 -14.65 -17.40
N GLY A 374 11.03 -14.85 -18.71
CA GLY A 374 9.90 -14.97 -19.64
C GLY A 374 8.98 -16.16 -19.36
N GLN A 375 9.44 -17.13 -18.55
CA GLN A 375 8.62 -18.23 -18.08
C GLN A 375 7.40 -17.74 -17.27
N GLU A 376 7.57 -16.69 -16.48
CA GLU A 376 6.51 -16.12 -15.63
C GLU A 376 5.38 -15.47 -16.44
N LEU A 377 5.65 -15.08 -17.70
CA LEU A 377 4.65 -14.62 -18.64
C LEU A 377 4.06 -15.78 -19.46
N THR A 378 4.91 -16.69 -19.93
CA THR A 378 4.49 -17.77 -20.85
C THR A 378 3.73 -18.90 -20.17
N HIS A 379 3.86 -19.06 -18.85
CA HIS A 379 3.20 -20.11 -18.08
C HIS A 379 2.29 -19.52 -17.00
N VAL A 380 1.23 -20.26 -16.66
CA VAL A 380 0.40 -20.02 -15.48
C VAL A 380 0.16 -21.36 -14.80
N ASN A 381 0.35 -21.44 -13.48
CA ASN A 381 0.21 -22.68 -12.70
C ASN A 381 0.97 -23.88 -13.28
N GLY A 382 2.20 -23.66 -13.75
CA GLY A 382 3.06 -24.69 -14.33
C GLY A 382 2.70 -25.10 -15.78
N VAL A 383 1.59 -24.59 -16.33
CA VAL A 383 1.15 -24.91 -17.69
C VAL A 383 1.55 -23.79 -18.65
N ARG A 384 2.23 -24.15 -19.76
CA ARG A 384 2.59 -23.20 -20.81
C ARG A 384 1.36 -22.80 -21.61
N ILE A 385 1.11 -21.50 -21.73
CA ILE A 385 0.04 -20.91 -22.55
C ILE A 385 0.60 -20.41 -23.88
N ALA A 386 1.75 -19.75 -23.87
CA ALA A 386 2.35 -19.18 -25.07
C ALA A 386 2.99 -20.25 -25.97
N ALA A 387 3.01 -20.02 -27.28
CA ALA A 387 3.65 -20.92 -28.24
C ALA A 387 5.13 -21.20 -27.91
N PRO A 388 5.65 -22.43 -28.11
CA PRO A 388 7.08 -22.72 -27.97
C PRO A 388 7.95 -21.88 -28.91
N GLY A 389 9.13 -21.46 -28.46
CA GLY A 389 10.12 -20.74 -29.27
C GLY A 389 9.94 -19.21 -29.39
N ILE A 390 8.84 -18.64 -28.90
CA ILE A 390 8.61 -17.19 -28.94
C ILE A 390 9.55 -16.43 -27.96
N GLY A 391 10.13 -15.32 -28.42
CA GLY A 391 10.85 -14.38 -27.56
C GLY A 391 9.91 -13.67 -26.60
N VAL A 392 10.41 -13.28 -25.42
CA VAL A 392 9.59 -12.69 -24.36
C VAL A 392 10.29 -11.45 -23.80
N TRP A 393 9.53 -10.37 -23.72
CA TRP A 393 9.89 -9.19 -22.92
C TRP A 393 8.93 -9.13 -21.72
N ASN A 394 9.46 -9.15 -20.50
CA ASN A 394 8.67 -9.24 -19.27
C ASN A 394 9.18 -8.23 -18.22
N PRO A 395 9.05 -6.92 -18.48
CA PRO A 395 9.34 -5.90 -17.48
C PRO A 395 8.30 -5.98 -16.35
N ALA A 396 8.76 -5.96 -15.11
CA ALA A 396 7.89 -5.99 -13.95
C ALA A 396 7.22 -4.64 -13.67
N PHE A 397 7.80 -3.55 -14.19
CA PHE A 397 7.37 -2.18 -13.94
C PHE A 397 7.42 -1.36 -15.22
N ASP A 398 6.68 -0.26 -15.26
CA ASP A 398 6.86 0.83 -16.20
C ASP A 398 6.94 2.16 -15.45
N VAL A 399 7.32 3.23 -16.15
CA VAL A 399 7.38 4.58 -15.59
C VAL A 399 6.27 5.41 -16.20
N THR A 400 5.41 5.96 -15.34
CA THR A 400 4.44 6.98 -15.71
C THR A 400 5.11 8.35 -15.61
N PRO A 401 5.26 9.08 -16.73
CA PRO A 401 5.74 10.45 -16.72
C PRO A 401 4.80 11.36 -15.91
N HIS A 402 5.37 12.28 -15.16
CA HIS A 402 4.62 13.11 -14.23
C HIS A 402 3.55 13.99 -14.89
N ASP A 403 3.67 14.32 -16.19
CA ASP A 403 2.66 15.09 -16.94
C ASP A 403 1.35 14.31 -17.18
N LEU A 404 1.35 12.99 -16.95
CA LEU A 404 0.16 12.15 -16.98
C LEU A 404 -0.50 11.99 -15.60
N ILE A 405 0.16 12.42 -14.52
CA ILE A 405 -0.38 12.37 -13.15
C ILE A 405 -1.26 13.60 -12.91
N THR A 406 -2.41 13.62 -13.58
CA THR A 406 -3.31 14.78 -13.65
C THR A 406 -4.15 15.01 -12.39
N GLY A 407 -4.31 13.99 -11.55
CA GLY A 407 -5.02 14.05 -10.28
C GLY A 407 -4.12 14.50 -9.12
N GLY A 408 -2.86 14.07 -9.12
CA GLY A 408 -1.87 14.39 -8.09
C GLY A 408 -1.27 13.14 -7.43
N ILE A 409 -0.28 13.38 -6.58
CA ILE A 409 0.43 12.37 -5.79
C ILE A 409 -0.07 12.47 -4.35
N ILE A 410 -0.79 11.45 -3.91
CA ILE A 410 -1.42 11.33 -2.60
C ILE A 410 -0.40 10.70 -1.64
N THR A 411 -0.08 11.42 -0.58
CA THR A 411 0.81 10.99 0.52
C THR A 411 0.10 11.14 1.86
N GLU A 412 0.73 10.69 2.94
CA GLU A 412 0.24 10.91 4.30
C GLU A 412 0.26 12.38 4.72
N LEU A 413 0.98 13.24 3.97
CA LEU A 413 1.15 14.67 4.23
C LEU A 413 0.21 15.55 3.41
N GLY A 414 -0.53 14.97 2.46
CA GLY A 414 -1.39 15.71 1.54
C GLY A 414 -1.37 15.16 0.12
N VAL A 415 -2.13 15.82 -0.76
CA VAL A 415 -2.16 15.55 -2.20
C VAL A 415 -1.42 16.68 -2.92
N PHE A 416 -0.41 16.32 -3.71
CA PHE A 416 0.49 17.29 -4.33
C PHE A 416 0.48 17.18 -5.84
N ALA A 417 0.60 18.30 -6.55
CA ALA A 417 1.00 18.25 -7.95
C ALA A 417 2.47 17.75 -8.03
N PRO A 418 2.87 17.07 -9.12
CA PRO A 418 4.24 16.56 -9.24
C PRO A 418 5.34 17.60 -9.04
N ALA A 419 5.13 18.83 -9.52
CA ALA A 419 6.07 19.94 -9.37
C ALA A 419 6.25 20.41 -7.91
N GLU A 420 5.28 20.13 -7.04
CA GLU A 420 5.27 20.55 -5.64
C GLU A 420 5.86 19.49 -4.71
N LEU A 421 5.86 18.22 -5.14
CA LEU A 421 6.22 17.06 -4.33
C LEU A 421 7.57 17.23 -3.60
N ARG A 422 8.62 17.60 -4.33
CA ARG A 422 9.97 17.72 -3.75
C ARG A 422 10.04 18.78 -2.66
N ALA A 423 9.40 19.92 -2.88
CA ALA A 423 9.39 21.01 -1.92
C ALA A 423 8.57 20.64 -0.68
N ALA A 424 7.39 20.03 -0.88
CA ALA A 424 6.52 19.60 0.19
C ALA A 424 7.20 18.57 1.12
N LEU A 425 7.80 17.53 0.54
CA LEU A 425 8.49 16.48 1.30
C LEU A 425 9.83 16.95 1.90
N GLY A 426 10.55 17.84 1.19
CA GLY A 426 11.82 18.37 1.67
C GLY A 426 11.67 19.30 2.88
N ALA A 427 10.60 20.10 2.93
CA ALA A 427 10.32 21.00 4.05
C ALA A 427 9.97 20.25 5.35
N THR A 428 9.39 19.05 5.24
CA THR A 428 9.03 18.22 6.39
C THR A 428 10.24 17.55 7.03
N VAL A 429 11.23 17.13 6.23
CA VAL A 429 12.48 16.50 6.74
C VAL A 429 13.30 17.47 7.61
N THR A 430 13.22 18.77 7.36
CA THR A 430 13.89 19.80 8.18
C THR A 430 13.27 20.04 9.56
N LEU A 431 12.05 19.55 9.83
CA LEU A 431 11.37 19.75 11.12
C LEU A 431 11.63 18.61 12.13
N ASP A 432 12.05 17.43 11.67
CA ASP A 432 12.29 16.23 12.52
C ASP A 432 13.79 15.87 12.70
N GLY A 433 14.71 16.65 12.14
CA GLY A 433 16.16 16.48 12.35
C GLY A 433 16.64 17.19 13.62
N PRO A 434 17.66 16.67 14.34
CA PRO A 434 18.23 17.38 15.47
C PRO A 434 18.79 18.71 14.98
N GLN A 435 18.30 19.81 15.53
CA GLN A 435 18.96 21.11 15.39
C GLN A 435 20.41 20.95 15.86
N LYS A 436 21.35 21.22 14.96
CA LYS A 436 22.79 21.23 15.25
C LYS A 436 23.13 22.16 16.40
#